data_AF-A0A2E5DS28-F1
#
_entry.id   AF-A0A2E5DS28-F1
#
_cell.length_a   1.000
_cell.length_b   1.000
_cell.length_c   1.000
_cell.angle_alpha   90.00
_cell.angle_beta   90.00
_cell.angle_gamma   90.00
#
_symmetry.space_group_name_H-M   'P 1'
#
loop_
_entity.id
_entity.type
_entity.pdbx_description
1 polymer ?
#
loop_
_entity_poly.entity_id
_entity_poly.type
_entity_poly.pdbx_seq_one_letter_code
_entity_poly.pdbx_strand_id
1 'polypeptide(L)'
;MIKYLIILFSILFFTPNIFAADEKTLELGKKVWKERIKCGYCHGPFGNGAGNPRSPGLGANIRETQLDRDGLYLVVACGIPGTEMPYFHRSAYKKPEICWDMLAEDMGEDMPKKHENNRTLNEKSISALVEYILADIKGRGPITLEECEEYFSVGSRKCNGFRDK
;
A
#
# COMPACT_ATOMS: atom_id res chain seq x y z
N MET A 1 -25.29 54.22 35.08
CA MET A 1 -25.17 53.97 33.63
C MET A 1 -23.93 53.12 33.38
N ILE A 2 -24.05 51.78 33.43
CA ILE A 2 -22.95 50.85 33.17
C ILE A 2 -23.25 50.20 31.82
N LYS A 3 -22.47 50.57 30.79
CA LYS A 3 -22.52 49.97 29.46
C LYS A 3 -21.79 48.62 29.54
N TYR A 4 -22.52 47.52 29.43
CA TYR A 4 -21.92 46.20 29.23
C TYR A 4 -21.36 46.12 27.81
N LEU A 5 -20.03 46.10 27.72
CA LEU A 5 -19.29 45.84 26.49
C LEU A 5 -19.34 44.34 26.22
N ILE A 6 -20.17 43.92 25.27
CA ILE A 6 -20.21 42.54 24.78
C ILE A 6 -18.94 42.31 23.96
N ILE A 7 -17.97 41.62 24.55
CA ILE A 7 -16.81 41.09 23.82
C ILE A 7 -17.26 39.80 23.15
N LEU A 8 -17.61 39.88 21.87
CA LEU A 8 -17.79 38.72 20.99
C LEU A 8 -16.43 38.05 20.79
N PHE A 9 -16.15 37.01 21.57
CA PHE A 9 -15.00 36.13 21.35
C PHE A 9 -15.32 35.25 20.14
N SER A 10 -14.85 35.66 18.95
CA SER A 10 -14.93 34.83 17.74
C SER A 10 -14.07 33.58 17.95
N ILE A 11 -14.72 32.47 18.30
CA ILE A 11 -14.09 31.15 18.36
C ILE A 11 -13.79 30.73 16.91
N LEU A 12 -12.54 30.94 16.47
CA LEU A 12 -12.02 30.32 15.26
C LEU A 12 -11.92 28.81 15.52
N PHE A 13 -12.89 28.05 15.03
CA PHE A 13 -12.82 26.59 14.98
C PHE A 13 -11.68 26.19 14.05
N PHE A 14 -10.50 25.92 14.62
CA PHE A 14 -9.39 25.31 13.91
C PHE A 14 -9.74 23.84 13.69
N THR A 15 -10.41 23.54 12.58
CA THR A 15 -10.65 22.15 12.17
C THR A 15 -9.28 21.49 11.99
N PRO A 16 -8.94 20.43 12.73
CA PRO A 16 -7.73 19.69 12.45
C PRO A 16 -7.89 19.12 11.04
N ASN A 17 -7.02 19.50 10.13
CA ASN A 17 -6.87 18.79 8.87
C ASN A 17 -6.35 17.39 9.23
N ILE A 18 -7.27 16.46 9.41
CA ILE A 18 -6.96 15.04 9.30
C ILE A 18 -6.58 14.86 7.83
N PHE A 19 -5.27 14.91 7.54
CA PHE A 19 -4.74 14.77 6.19
C PHE A 19 -4.93 13.33 5.73
N ALA A 20 -6.10 13.02 5.18
CA ALA A 20 -6.23 11.90 4.26
C ALA A 20 -5.33 12.16 3.04
N ALA A 21 -4.76 11.10 2.47
CA ALA A 21 -3.99 11.22 1.25
C ALA A 21 -4.83 11.83 0.11
N ASP A 22 -4.25 12.73 -0.66
CA ASP A 22 -4.96 13.34 -1.78
C ASP A 22 -5.19 12.33 -2.93
N GLU A 23 -6.20 12.60 -3.75
CA GLU A 23 -6.62 11.71 -4.85
C GLU A 23 -5.45 11.34 -5.79
N LYS A 24 -4.53 12.27 -6.11
CA LYS A 24 -3.41 11.97 -7.00
C LYS A 24 -2.41 11.01 -6.35
N THR A 25 -2.26 11.08 -5.03
CA THR A 25 -1.43 10.15 -4.27
C THR A 25 -2.04 8.76 -4.28
N LEU A 26 -3.36 8.63 -4.04
CA LEU A 26 -4.05 7.34 -4.10
C LEU A 26 -4.02 6.72 -5.50
N GLU A 27 -4.25 7.52 -6.55
CA GLU A 27 -4.16 7.06 -7.94
C GLU A 27 -2.75 6.60 -8.32
N LEU A 28 -1.72 7.29 -7.85
CA LEU A 28 -0.34 6.83 -8.02
C LEU A 28 -0.10 5.49 -7.31
N GLY A 29 -0.58 5.34 -6.07
CA GLY A 29 -0.47 4.10 -5.30
C GLY A 29 -1.17 2.93 -5.98
N LYS A 30 -2.41 3.13 -6.42
CA LYS A 30 -3.19 2.18 -7.21
C LYS A 30 -2.47 1.77 -8.49
N LYS A 31 -1.87 2.73 -9.21
CA LYS A 31 -1.05 2.45 -10.41
C LYS A 31 0.20 1.63 -10.08
N VAL A 32 0.86 1.89 -8.95
CA VAL A 32 1.98 1.07 -8.49
C VAL A 32 1.52 -0.37 -8.24
N TRP A 33 0.44 -0.52 -7.47
CA TRP A 33 -0.16 -1.81 -7.12
C TRP A 33 -0.56 -2.64 -8.36
N LYS A 34 -1.35 -2.05 -9.25
CA LYS A 34 -2.01 -2.75 -10.37
C LYS A 34 -1.11 -2.92 -11.60
N GLU A 35 -0.27 -1.93 -11.90
CA GLU A 35 0.38 -1.84 -13.22
C GLU A 35 1.90 -1.91 -13.14
N ARG A 36 2.51 -1.03 -12.33
CA ARG A 36 3.97 -0.83 -12.35
C ARG A 36 4.70 -1.98 -11.67
N ILE A 37 4.22 -2.42 -10.51
CA ILE A 37 4.84 -3.52 -9.76
C ILE A 37 3.99 -4.79 -9.85
N LYS A 38 2.67 -4.64 -9.97
CA LYS A 38 1.72 -5.77 -10.02
C LYS A 38 1.75 -6.57 -8.72
N CYS A 39 1.67 -5.88 -7.58
CA CYS A 39 1.64 -6.49 -6.23
C CYS A 39 0.53 -7.56 -6.12
N GLY A 40 -0.61 -7.32 -6.77
CA GLY A 40 -1.71 -8.26 -6.83
C GLY A 40 -1.43 -9.57 -7.59
N TYR A 41 -0.26 -9.70 -8.25
CA TYR A 41 0.18 -10.97 -8.80
C TYR A 41 0.38 -12.01 -7.69
N CYS A 42 0.99 -11.62 -6.57
CA CYS A 42 1.18 -12.50 -5.40
C CYS A 42 0.06 -12.30 -4.37
N HIS A 43 -0.34 -11.06 -4.09
CA HIS A 43 -1.30 -10.75 -3.01
C HIS A 43 -2.77 -10.80 -3.45
N GLY A 44 -3.04 -11.11 -4.71
CA GLY A 44 -4.37 -11.04 -5.31
C GLY A 44 -4.75 -9.60 -5.69
N PRO A 45 -5.66 -9.41 -6.68
CA PRO A 45 -6.09 -8.09 -7.14
C PRO A 45 -6.54 -7.15 -6.01
N PHE A 46 -7.20 -7.73 -5.00
CA PHE A 46 -7.84 -7.04 -3.88
C PHE A 46 -7.05 -7.14 -2.56
N GLY A 47 -5.80 -7.62 -2.64
CA GLY A 47 -4.93 -7.79 -1.48
C GLY A 47 -5.36 -8.90 -0.52
N ASN A 48 -6.23 -9.83 -0.92
CA ASN A 48 -6.78 -10.89 -0.07
C ASN A 48 -5.92 -12.15 0.00
N GLY A 49 -4.68 -12.11 -0.48
CA GLY A 49 -3.76 -13.26 -0.55
C GLY A 49 -4.08 -14.27 -1.67
N ALA A 50 -5.20 -14.09 -2.39
CA ALA A 50 -5.57 -14.93 -3.52
C ALA A 50 -4.87 -14.49 -4.81
N GLY A 51 -3.56 -14.63 -4.83
CA GLY A 51 -2.69 -14.32 -5.97
C GLY A 51 -2.91 -15.21 -7.19
N ASN A 52 -2.16 -14.91 -8.25
CA ASN A 52 -2.10 -15.75 -9.43
C ASN A 52 -1.55 -17.14 -9.07
N PRO A 53 -2.13 -18.25 -9.58
CA PRO A 53 -1.62 -19.60 -9.33
C PRO A 53 -0.17 -19.85 -9.80
N ARG A 54 0.35 -19.00 -10.70
CA ARG A 54 1.75 -19.03 -11.17
C ARG A 54 2.69 -18.13 -10.39
N SER A 55 2.17 -17.36 -9.43
CA SER A 55 3.04 -16.68 -8.47
C SER A 55 3.80 -17.72 -7.64
N PRO A 56 4.89 -17.33 -6.96
CA PRO A 56 5.55 -18.22 -6.01
C PRO A 56 4.65 -18.74 -4.88
N GLY A 57 3.40 -18.24 -4.79
CA GLY A 57 2.40 -18.64 -3.81
C GLY A 57 2.55 -17.86 -2.50
N LEU A 58 1.65 -18.13 -1.56
CA LEU A 58 1.73 -17.66 -0.16
C LEU A 58 1.76 -16.12 0.02
N GLY A 59 1.16 -15.37 -0.91
CA GLY A 59 1.00 -13.93 -0.72
C GLY A 59 0.16 -13.64 0.53
N ALA A 60 0.69 -12.83 1.45
CA ALA A 60 -0.03 -12.44 2.66
C ALA A 60 -1.36 -11.74 2.33
N ASN A 61 -2.37 -11.93 3.18
CA ASN A 61 -3.61 -11.17 3.13
C ASN A 61 -3.36 -9.75 3.67
N ILE A 62 -3.22 -8.80 2.74
CA ILE A 62 -2.98 -7.38 3.03
C ILE A 62 -4.21 -6.72 3.66
N ARG A 63 -5.43 -7.24 3.43
CA ARG A 63 -6.63 -6.73 4.10
C ARG A 63 -6.57 -6.97 5.62
N GLU A 64 -5.88 -8.01 6.05
CA GLU A 64 -5.73 -8.41 7.46
C GLU A 64 -4.40 -7.97 8.08
N THR A 65 -3.56 -7.23 7.34
CA THR A 65 -2.25 -6.80 7.83
C THR A 65 -2.38 -5.98 9.12
N GLN A 66 -1.52 -6.26 10.09
CA GLN A 66 -1.41 -5.48 11.32
C GLN A 66 -0.35 -4.38 11.22
N LEU A 67 0.42 -4.34 10.13
CA LEU A 67 1.46 -3.33 9.92
C LEU A 67 0.86 -1.94 9.82
N ASP A 68 1.47 -0.99 10.51
CA ASP A 68 1.19 0.43 10.35
C ASP A 68 1.88 0.99 9.08
N ARG A 69 1.82 2.30 8.92
CA ARG A 69 2.38 2.99 7.76
C ARG A 69 3.88 2.73 7.58
N ASP A 70 4.65 2.81 8.65
CA ASP A 70 6.10 2.68 8.59
C ASP A 70 6.52 1.23 8.40
N GLY A 71 5.82 0.28 9.05
CA GLY A 71 5.98 -1.14 8.79
C GLY A 71 5.69 -1.52 7.34
N LEU A 72 4.59 -1.01 6.77
CA LEU A 72 4.26 -1.22 5.36
C LEU A 72 5.31 -0.61 4.43
N TYR A 73 5.78 0.60 4.74
CA TYR A 73 6.83 1.25 3.97
C TYR A 73 8.09 0.39 3.97
N LEU A 74 8.53 -0.06 5.14
CA LEU A 74 9.77 -0.82 5.30
C LEU A 74 9.73 -2.15 4.53
N VAL A 75 8.67 -2.94 4.67
CA VAL A 75 8.56 -4.22 3.94
C VAL A 75 8.43 -4.04 2.43
N VAL A 76 7.79 -2.97 1.96
CA VAL A 76 7.74 -2.65 0.52
C VAL A 76 9.11 -2.17 0.04
N ALA A 77 9.77 -1.28 0.77
CA ALA A 77 11.07 -0.76 0.41
C ALA A 77 12.11 -1.87 0.31
N CYS A 78 12.12 -2.78 1.28
CA CYS A 78 13.22 -3.69 1.56
C CYS A 78 12.92 -5.15 1.25
N GLY A 79 11.68 -5.49 0.90
CA GLY A 79 11.25 -6.88 0.84
C GLY A 79 11.22 -7.53 2.22
N ILE A 80 10.91 -8.82 2.27
CA ILE A 80 10.93 -9.59 3.52
C ILE A 80 12.04 -10.65 3.39
N PRO A 81 13.09 -10.57 4.21
CA PRO A 81 14.18 -11.55 4.23
C PRO A 81 13.68 -13.00 4.38
N GLY A 82 14.31 -13.92 3.66
CA GLY A 82 13.93 -15.34 3.65
C GLY A 82 12.60 -15.65 2.94
N THR A 83 11.98 -14.69 2.24
CA THR A 83 10.73 -14.90 1.49
C THR A 83 10.86 -14.56 0.00
N GLU A 84 9.82 -14.84 -0.77
CA GLU A 84 9.72 -14.45 -2.18
C GLU A 84 9.31 -12.98 -2.38
N MET A 85 9.02 -12.22 -1.32
CA MET A 85 8.69 -10.79 -1.44
C MET A 85 9.96 -9.97 -1.74
N PRO A 86 10.08 -9.39 -2.95
CA PRO A 86 11.30 -8.68 -3.34
C PRO A 86 11.35 -7.29 -2.72
N TYR A 87 12.54 -6.69 -2.75
CA TYR A 87 12.70 -5.27 -2.42
C TYR A 87 12.33 -4.38 -3.61
N PHE A 88 11.83 -3.18 -3.32
CA PHE A 88 11.42 -2.22 -4.36
C PHE A 88 12.11 -0.86 -4.28
N HIS A 89 12.72 -0.48 -3.16
CA HIS A 89 13.42 0.79 -3.08
C HIS A 89 14.68 0.76 -3.96
N ARG A 90 14.87 1.78 -4.80
CA ARG A 90 16.02 1.88 -5.74
C ARG A 90 17.40 1.81 -5.08
N SER A 91 17.45 2.13 -3.80
CA SER A 91 18.65 2.14 -2.97
C SER A 91 18.59 1.13 -1.81
N ALA A 92 17.63 0.20 -1.82
CA ALA A 92 17.57 -0.86 -0.82
C ALA A 92 18.91 -1.58 -0.72
N TYR A 93 19.40 -1.76 0.50
CA TYR A 93 20.67 -2.43 0.83
C TYR A 93 21.93 -1.82 0.20
N LYS A 94 21.85 -0.61 -0.36
CA LYS A 94 23.02 0.20 -0.75
C LYS A 94 23.44 1.19 0.34
N LYS A 95 22.53 1.43 1.28
CA LYS A 95 22.68 2.32 2.41
C LYS A 95 21.94 1.70 3.59
N PRO A 96 22.57 1.57 4.77
CA PRO A 96 21.98 0.87 5.91
C PRO A 96 20.67 1.53 6.38
N GLU A 97 20.60 2.87 6.39
CA GLU A 97 19.45 3.63 6.91
C GLU A 97 18.14 3.44 6.12
N ILE A 98 18.18 2.74 4.99
CA ILE A 98 17.01 2.47 4.16
C ILE A 98 16.37 1.13 4.54
N CYS A 99 17.16 0.12 4.89
CA CYS A 99 16.69 -1.24 5.07
C CYS A 99 17.37 -1.93 6.24
N TRP A 100 16.63 -2.05 7.35
CA TRP A 100 17.01 -2.85 8.51
C TRP A 100 18.39 -2.51 9.11
N ASP A 101 18.90 -1.31 8.88
CA ASP A 101 20.27 -0.90 9.21
C ASP A 101 21.35 -1.83 8.62
N MET A 102 21.08 -2.38 7.42
CA MET A 102 21.89 -3.40 6.78
C MET A 102 22.26 -3.05 5.33
N LEU A 103 23.47 -3.45 4.93
CA LEU A 103 23.92 -3.51 3.55
C LEU A 103 23.66 -4.90 2.95
N ALA A 104 23.84 -5.04 1.63
CA ALA A 104 23.64 -6.31 0.95
C ALA A 104 24.60 -7.39 1.45
N GLU A 105 25.82 -7.01 1.84
CA GLU A 105 26.83 -7.90 2.39
C GLU A 105 26.44 -8.46 3.77
N ASP A 106 25.71 -7.67 4.57
CA ASP A 106 25.22 -8.09 5.89
C ASP A 106 24.10 -9.12 5.79
N MET A 107 23.33 -9.08 4.70
CA MET A 107 22.17 -9.97 4.50
C MET A 107 22.54 -11.39 4.08
N GLY A 108 23.70 -11.60 3.44
CA GLY A 108 24.15 -12.92 3.00
C GLY A 108 23.08 -13.71 2.23
N GLU A 109 22.75 -14.91 2.72
CA GLU A 109 21.75 -15.81 2.11
C GLU A 109 20.30 -15.31 2.28
N ASP A 110 20.04 -14.44 3.25
CA ASP A 110 18.71 -13.90 3.54
C ASP A 110 18.35 -12.69 2.67
N MET A 111 19.24 -12.29 1.77
CA MET A 111 19.07 -11.14 0.89
C MET A 111 17.79 -11.23 0.05
N PRO A 112 16.83 -10.29 0.21
CA PRO A 112 15.64 -10.27 -0.62
C PRO A 112 15.99 -10.15 -2.10
N LYS A 113 15.31 -10.94 -2.93
CA LYS A 113 15.52 -10.94 -4.37
C LYS A 113 15.10 -9.60 -4.97
N LYS A 114 15.68 -9.25 -6.12
CA LYS A 114 15.12 -8.20 -6.98
C LYS A 114 13.78 -8.67 -7.53
N HIS A 115 12.86 -7.73 -7.74
CA HIS A 115 11.66 -8.00 -8.52
C HIS A 115 12.05 -8.53 -9.91
N GLU A 116 11.33 -9.54 -10.44
CA GLU A 116 11.61 -10.29 -11.69
C GLU A 116 12.05 -9.43 -12.88
N ASN A 117 11.48 -8.24 -13.03
CA ASN A 117 11.78 -7.29 -14.10
C ASN A 117 12.75 -6.15 -13.71
N ASN A 118 13.52 -6.30 -12.62
CA ASN A 118 14.40 -5.29 -12.03
C ASN A 118 13.74 -3.92 -11.80
N ARG A 119 12.42 -3.90 -11.56
CA ARG A 119 11.66 -2.68 -11.35
C ARG A 119 11.90 -2.16 -9.94
N THR A 120 12.13 -0.85 -9.84
CA THR A 120 12.32 -0.16 -8.57
C THR A 120 11.41 1.06 -8.46
N LEU A 121 11.26 1.56 -7.25
CA LEU A 121 10.45 2.71 -6.88
C LEU A 121 11.33 3.79 -6.22
N ASN A 122 10.89 5.05 -6.30
CA ASN A 122 11.34 6.08 -5.36
C ASN A 122 10.44 6.09 -4.12
N GLU A 123 10.92 6.79 -3.09
CA GLU A 123 10.20 7.11 -1.86
C GLU A 123 8.77 7.59 -2.13
N LYS A 124 8.58 8.55 -3.05
CA LYS A 124 7.24 9.05 -3.41
C LYS A 124 6.29 7.93 -3.87
N SER A 125 6.76 7.01 -4.72
CA SER A 125 5.93 5.92 -5.21
C SER A 125 5.67 4.86 -4.14
N ILE A 126 6.61 4.62 -3.23
CA ILE A 126 6.42 3.69 -2.10
C ILE A 126 5.43 4.29 -1.12
N SER A 127 5.62 5.54 -0.71
CA SER A 127 4.67 6.25 0.16
C SER A 127 3.27 6.25 -0.44
N ALA A 128 3.11 6.59 -1.73
CA ALA A 128 1.81 6.55 -2.40
C ALA A 128 1.18 5.15 -2.40
N LEU A 129 1.98 4.10 -2.63
CA LEU A 129 1.50 2.71 -2.52
C LEU A 129 1.04 2.39 -1.10
N VAL A 130 1.78 2.81 -0.07
CA VAL A 130 1.41 2.60 1.33
C VAL A 130 0.12 3.33 1.67
N GLU A 131 -0.04 4.59 1.25
CA GLU A 131 -1.29 5.34 1.47
C GLU A 131 -2.47 4.63 0.81
N TYR A 132 -2.32 4.14 -0.42
CA TYR A 132 -3.35 3.35 -1.10
C TYR A 132 -3.65 2.03 -0.36
N ILE A 133 -2.63 1.32 0.15
CA ILE A 133 -2.87 0.11 0.95
C ILE A 133 -3.68 0.45 2.20
N LEU A 134 -3.34 1.53 2.91
CA LEU A 134 -4.01 1.94 4.14
C LEU A 134 -5.45 2.41 3.89
N ALA A 135 -5.68 3.16 2.82
CA ALA A 135 -6.98 3.75 2.50
C ALA A 135 -7.93 2.75 1.82
N ASP A 136 -7.41 1.90 0.92
CA ASP A 136 -8.24 1.13 -0.02
C ASP A 136 -8.15 -0.40 0.17
N ILE A 137 -7.21 -0.93 0.96
CA ILE A 137 -7.03 -2.40 1.10
C ILE A 137 -7.14 -2.85 2.56
N LYS A 138 -6.34 -2.27 3.46
CA LYS A 138 -6.26 -2.68 4.86
C LYS A 138 -7.61 -2.52 5.56
N GLY A 139 -8.04 -3.56 6.26
CA GLY A 139 -9.29 -3.58 7.01
C GLY A 139 -10.57 -3.66 6.17
N ARG A 140 -10.45 -3.72 4.84
CA ARG A 140 -11.62 -3.79 3.95
C ARG A 140 -12.26 -5.18 4.08
N GLY A 141 -13.59 -5.22 4.23
CA GLY A 141 -14.37 -6.44 4.49
C GLY A 141 -14.43 -7.41 3.30
N PRO A 142 -15.52 -8.19 3.12
CA PRO A 142 -15.69 -9.02 1.93
C PRO A 142 -15.57 -8.20 0.64
N ILE A 143 -14.93 -8.78 -0.38
CA ILE A 143 -14.79 -8.13 -1.70
C ILE A 143 -16.18 -7.97 -2.33
N THR A 144 -16.51 -6.74 -2.74
CA THR A 144 -17.79 -6.41 -3.36
C THR A 144 -17.71 -6.48 -4.89
N LEU A 145 -18.87 -6.54 -5.54
CA LEU A 145 -18.97 -6.42 -7.00
C LEU A 145 -18.36 -5.09 -7.49
N GLU A 146 -18.69 -3.99 -6.82
CA GLU A 146 -18.20 -2.65 -7.14
C GLU A 146 -16.67 -2.59 -7.08
N GLU A 147 -16.06 -3.10 -6.01
CA GLU A 147 -14.59 -3.18 -5.86
C GLU A 147 -13.96 -3.98 -7.02
N CYS A 148 -14.60 -5.08 -7.42
CA CYS A 148 -14.14 -5.89 -8.54
C CYS A 148 -14.21 -5.14 -9.87
N GLU A 149 -15.32 -4.46 -10.13
CA GLU A 149 -15.56 -3.72 -11.36
C GLU A 149 -14.69 -2.47 -11.46
N GLU A 150 -14.39 -1.82 -10.34
CA GLU A 150 -13.41 -0.74 -10.27
C GLU A 150 -12.00 -1.24 -10.63
N TYR A 151 -11.63 -2.44 -10.16
CA TYR A 151 -10.32 -3.01 -10.44
C TYR A 151 -10.19 -3.51 -11.89
N PHE A 152 -11.20 -4.21 -12.43
CA PHE A 152 -11.11 -4.83 -13.75
C PHE A 152 -11.79 -4.03 -14.87
N SER A 153 -13.07 -3.71 -14.65
CA SER A 153 -13.97 -2.88 -15.47
C SER A 153 -15.40 -3.30 -15.13
N VAL A 154 -16.36 -2.37 -15.23
CA VAL A 154 -17.79 -2.69 -15.22
C VAL A 154 -18.08 -3.78 -16.26
N GLY A 155 -18.86 -4.81 -15.90
CA GLY A 155 -19.16 -5.89 -16.85
C GLY A 155 -18.10 -7.01 -16.92
N SER A 156 -16.98 -6.90 -16.20
CA SER A 156 -15.90 -7.88 -16.31
C SER A 156 -16.36 -9.28 -15.89
N ARG A 157 -16.13 -10.29 -16.76
CA ARG A 157 -16.38 -11.70 -16.44
C ARG A 157 -15.62 -12.19 -15.20
N LYS A 158 -14.51 -11.53 -14.85
CA LYS A 158 -13.75 -11.83 -13.63
C LYS A 158 -14.54 -11.52 -12.34
N CYS A 159 -15.60 -10.72 -12.46
CA CYS A 159 -16.43 -10.30 -11.34
C CYS A 159 -17.72 -11.11 -11.18
N ASN A 160 -17.98 -12.10 -12.04
CA ASN A 160 -19.20 -12.91 -11.99
C ASN A 160 -19.45 -13.53 -10.60
N GLY A 161 -18.40 -14.03 -9.95
CA GLY A 161 -18.49 -14.63 -8.61
C GLY A 161 -18.90 -13.67 -7.48
N PHE A 162 -19.01 -12.36 -7.76
CA PHE A 162 -19.50 -11.34 -6.84
C PHE A 162 -20.87 -10.78 -7.20
N ARG A 163 -21.46 -11.19 -8.34
CA ARG A 163 -22.80 -10.73 -8.79
C ARG A 163 -23.93 -11.52 -8.17
N ASP A 164 -23.68 -12.79 -7.93
CA ASP A 164 -24.68 -13.77 -7.54
C ASP A 164 -24.69 -14.02 -6.01
N LYS A 165 -24.13 -13.09 -5.23
CA LYS A 165 -23.98 -13.17 -3.77
C LYS A 165 -24.75 -12.07 -3.05
#